data_AF-A0A9E4FBP4-F1
#
_entry.id   AF-A0A9E4FBP4-F1
#
_cell.length_a   1.000
_cell.length_b   1.000
_cell.length_c   1.000
_cell.angle_alpha   90.00
_cell.angle_beta   90.00
_cell.angle_gamma   90.00
#
_symmetry.space_group_name_H-M   'P 1'
#
loop_
_entity.id
_entity.type
_entity.pdbx_description
1 polymer ?
#
loop_
_entity_poly.entity_id
_entity_poly.type
_entity_poly.pdbx_seq_one_letter_code
_entity_poly.pdbx_strand_id
1 'polypeptide(L)'
;MNIASNRLPARPPKIGELVQVRFRRWWVEDVIQAAPGESSQVDLACADDDAQGQSLTVFWDYELDRRILQDEGWADLASNGFDSPRWFAAFFHTLRWSCSTATDPGLFQAPFRAGITIDAYQMEPLRKALRLPRVNLFIADDTGLGKTIEAALIARELLLRRKAKVIVVAAPPSVLEQWKGELEERFGLIFEILDRAYVSRMRRERGFGVNPWRTHSRFLVSHNLLIDPAYADPMREWLGPMLAGNLLILDEAHHAAPSSGGRYGIETRFTRAVRDISSRFEHRLFLSATPHNGHSNSFSTLMELLDPYRFTHGIKIRGRRDLDEVMVRRLKEDIRQVQGGFPKRNVERLVVDDLSPDAPELVLSRLLDEYRRARERRHATASKRAQAAAGLLVVGLQQRLLSSIEAFARSLKVHRETVLRHWNKAKSVGDPPQSDGGYQSDLYTRPPGSPKPSTSGVRPPSRSAHARDS
;
A
#
# COMPACT_ATOMS: atom_id res chain seq x y z
N MET A 1 -17.26 28.45 -33.69
CA MET A 1 -17.95 28.44 -32.39
C MET A 1 -18.41 29.86 -32.11
N ASN A 2 -19.70 30.13 -32.34
CA ASN A 2 -20.31 31.37 -31.87
C ASN A 2 -20.27 31.31 -30.35
N ILE A 3 -19.51 32.19 -29.72
CA ILE A 3 -19.59 32.43 -28.29
C ILE A 3 -20.93 33.12 -28.09
N ALA A 4 -21.99 32.33 -27.91
CA ALA A 4 -23.27 32.84 -27.43
C ALA A 4 -22.95 33.67 -26.19
N SER A 5 -23.34 34.94 -26.23
CA SER A 5 -23.09 35.93 -25.18
C SER A 5 -23.38 35.32 -23.81
N ASN A 6 -22.33 35.09 -23.02
CA ASN A 6 -22.41 34.52 -21.68
C ASN A 6 -22.97 35.57 -20.71
N ARG A 7 -24.22 35.97 -20.91
CA ARG A 7 -24.93 36.89 -20.02
C ARG A 7 -25.33 36.10 -18.79
N LEU A 8 -24.68 36.39 -17.67
CA LEU A 8 -25.12 35.88 -16.37
C LEU A 8 -26.55 36.37 -16.09
N PRO A 9 -27.40 35.55 -15.47
CA PRO A 9 -28.77 35.90 -15.13
C PRO A 9 -28.79 37.12 -14.20
N ALA A 10 -29.62 38.10 -14.54
CA ALA A 10 -29.76 39.36 -13.80
C ALA A 10 -30.62 39.24 -12.52
N ARG A 11 -31.19 38.05 -12.26
CA ARG A 11 -32.02 37.76 -11.09
C ARG A 11 -31.53 36.51 -10.36
N PRO A 12 -31.81 36.37 -9.05
CA PRO A 12 -31.74 35.08 -8.39
C PRO A 12 -32.76 34.11 -8.99
N PRO A 13 -32.49 32.79 -8.93
CA PRO A 13 -33.43 31.79 -9.38
C PRO A 13 -34.62 31.72 -8.40
N LYS A 14 -35.69 31.03 -8.80
CA LYS A 14 -36.85 30.75 -7.96
C LYS A 14 -36.81 29.30 -7.48
N ILE A 15 -37.45 29.03 -6.35
CA ILE A 15 -37.67 27.67 -5.86
C ILE A 15 -38.32 26.82 -6.96
N GLY A 16 -37.77 25.64 -7.20
CA GLY A 16 -38.20 24.72 -8.25
C GLY A 16 -37.60 24.98 -9.63
N GLU A 17 -36.79 26.02 -9.83
CA GLU A 17 -36.05 26.19 -11.10
C GLU A 17 -34.82 25.27 -11.16
N LEU A 18 -34.48 24.84 -12.37
CA LEU A 18 -33.23 24.15 -12.64
C LEU A 18 -32.14 25.18 -12.93
N VAL A 19 -30.99 25.05 -12.27
CA VAL A 19 -29.85 25.96 -12.44
C VAL A 19 -28.56 25.20 -12.73
N GLN A 20 -27.61 25.88 -13.37
CA GLN A 20 -26.23 25.40 -13.49
C GLN A 20 -25.31 26.24 -12.62
N VAL A 21 -24.54 25.57 -11.77
CA VAL A 21 -23.51 26.16 -10.91
C VAL A 21 -22.36 25.16 -10.78
N ARG A 22 -21.11 25.61 -10.94
CA ARG A 22 -19.88 24.80 -10.93
C ARG A 22 -19.94 23.61 -11.89
N PHE A 23 -20.46 23.85 -13.09
CA PHE A 23 -20.61 22.91 -14.19
C PHE A 23 -21.52 21.71 -13.89
N ARG A 24 -22.37 21.82 -12.86
CA ARG A 24 -23.35 20.80 -12.46
C ARG A 24 -24.76 21.36 -12.49
N ARG A 25 -25.74 20.48 -12.63
CA ARG A 25 -27.16 20.83 -12.61
C ARG A 25 -27.74 20.66 -11.22
N TRP A 26 -28.55 21.62 -10.82
CA TRP A 26 -29.14 21.65 -9.50
C TRP A 26 -30.59 22.11 -9.56
N TRP A 27 -31.43 21.53 -8.72
CA TRP A 27 -32.75 22.04 -8.37
C TRP A 27 -32.62 23.05 -7.25
N VAL A 28 -33.33 24.17 -7.36
CA VAL A 28 -33.39 25.17 -6.30
C VAL A 28 -34.42 24.74 -5.26
N GLU A 29 -33.97 24.45 -4.05
CA GLU A 29 -34.82 24.06 -2.93
C GLU A 29 -35.31 25.27 -2.13
N ASP A 30 -34.42 26.23 -1.87
CA ASP A 30 -34.74 27.46 -1.14
C ASP A 30 -33.93 28.66 -1.64
N VAL A 31 -34.47 29.85 -1.45
CA VAL A 31 -33.84 31.13 -1.84
C VAL A 31 -34.06 32.15 -0.74
N ILE A 32 -32.98 32.50 -0.06
CA ILE A 32 -32.95 33.62 0.89
C ILE A 32 -32.57 34.87 0.10
N GLN A 33 -33.58 35.70 -0.17
CA GLN A 33 -33.41 36.92 -0.95
C GLN A 33 -32.63 37.97 -0.15
N ALA A 34 -31.57 38.50 -0.76
CA ALA A 34 -30.71 39.47 -0.11
C ALA A 34 -31.18 40.92 -0.28
N ALA A 35 -30.74 41.81 0.62
CA ALA A 35 -30.96 43.24 0.52
C ALA A 35 -30.19 43.84 -0.67
N PRO A 36 -30.58 45.05 -1.16
CA PRO A 36 -29.87 45.70 -2.26
C PRO A 36 -28.37 45.88 -1.96
N GLY A 37 -27.50 45.24 -2.75
CA GLY A 37 -26.04 45.27 -2.57
C GLY A 37 -25.43 44.01 -1.95
N GLU A 38 -26.26 43.09 -1.45
CA GLU A 38 -25.87 41.76 -0.97
C GLU A 38 -26.27 40.66 -1.96
N SER A 39 -25.67 39.49 -1.85
CA SER A 39 -25.97 38.36 -2.73
C SER A 39 -26.98 37.41 -2.11
N SER A 40 -27.98 36.99 -2.91
CA SER A 40 -28.98 36.01 -2.46
C SER A 40 -28.33 34.65 -2.19
N GLN A 41 -28.66 34.05 -1.05
CA GLN A 41 -28.25 32.69 -0.74
C GLN A 41 -29.26 31.72 -1.36
N VAL A 42 -28.75 30.69 -2.04
CA VAL A 42 -29.55 29.71 -2.76
C VAL A 42 -29.14 28.32 -2.30
N ASP A 43 -30.11 27.55 -1.83
CA ASP A 43 -29.93 26.15 -1.46
C ASP A 43 -30.33 25.27 -2.64
N LEU A 44 -29.43 24.35 -2.99
CA LEU A 44 -29.45 23.59 -4.22
C LEU A 44 -29.37 22.09 -3.93
N ALA A 45 -30.21 21.29 -4.60
CA ALA A 45 -30.10 19.83 -4.61
C ALA A 45 -29.60 19.34 -5.97
N CYS A 46 -28.62 18.44 -5.96
CA CYS A 46 -28.00 17.96 -7.19
C CYS A 46 -29.00 17.18 -8.04
N ALA A 47 -29.11 17.58 -9.31
CA ALA A 47 -30.00 16.96 -10.29
C ALA A 47 -29.28 15.91 -11.17
N ASP A 48 -27.96 15.74 -11.02
CA ASP A 48 -27.18 14.79 -11.79
C ASP A 48 -27.26 13.37 -11.18
N ASP A 49 -27.44 12.35 -12.04
CA ASP A 49 -27.64 10.95 -11.62
C ASP A 49 -26.45 10.36 -10.84
N ASP A 50 -25.23 10.89 -11.03
CA ASP A 50 -24.01 10.40 -10.37
C ASP A 50 -23.72 11.05 -9.00
N ALA A 51 -24.61 11.94 -8.54
CA ALA A 51 -24.46 12.68 -7.29
C ALA A 51 -25.79 12.94 -6.54
N GLN A 52 -26.80 12.08 -6.74
CA GLN A 52 -28.09 12.17 -6.05
C GLN A 52 -27.94 12.31 -4.52
N GLY A 53 -28.65 13.28 -3.94
CA GLY A 53 -28.66 13.58 -2.51
C GLY A 53 -27.56 14.55 -2.04
N GLN A 54 -26.68 15.03 -2.94
CA GLN A 54 -25.80 16.14 -2.60
C GLN A 54 -26.57 17.45 -2.58
N SER A 55 -26.42 18.23 -1.51
CA SER A 55 -26.88 19.61 -1.43
C SER A 55 -25.70 20.58 -1.52
N LEU A 56 -25.99 21.79 -1.99
CA LEU A 56 -25.02 22.87 -2.12
C LEU A 56 -25.70 24.19 -1.77
N THR A 57 -25.12 24.95 -0.84
CA THR A 57 -25.53 26.33 -0.57
C THR A 57 -24.55 27.28 -1.22
N VAL A 58 -25.04 28.22 -2.04
CA VAL A 58 -24.20 29.22 -2.71
C VAL A 58 -24.72 30.63 -2.52
N PHE A 59 -23.81 31.59 -2.58
CA PHE A 59 -24.16 32.99 -2.83
C PHE A 59 -24.23 33.19 -4.34
N TRP A 60 -25.44 33.38 -4.86
CA TRP A 60 -25.73 33.34 -6.29
C TRP A 60 -24.80 34.24 -7.11
N ASP A 61 -24.60 35.47 -6.66
CA ASP A 61 -23.91 36.49 -7.44
C ASP A 61 -22.40 36.29 -7.53
N TYR A 62 -21.83 35.41 -6.69
CA TYR A 62 -20.41 35.06 -6.71
C TYR A 62 -20.09 33.82 -7.55
N GLU A 63 -21.10 33.06 -7.98
CA GLU A 63 -20.89 31.91 -8.85
C GLU A 63 -20.64 32.37 -10.29
N LEU A 64 -19.49 31.98 -10.85
CA LEU A 64 -18.98 32.48 -12.14
C LEU A 64 -19.71 31.91 -13.36
N ASP A 65 -20.30 30.73 -13.22
CA ASP A 65 -21.00 30.02 -14.29
C ASP A 65 -22.50 29.91 -14.03
N ARG A 66 -23.04 30.73 -13.10
CA ARG A 66 -24.47 30.70 -12.74
C ARG A 66 -25.34 30.85 -13.98
N ARG A 67 -26.28 29.91 -14.16
CA ARG A 67 -27.31 29.98 -15.20
C ARG A 67 -28.63 29.47 -14.65
N ILE A 68 -29.71 30.11 -15.05
CA ILE A 68 -31.07 29.58 -14.88
C ILE A 68 -31.39 28.84 -16.16
N LEU A 69 -31.56 27.52 -16.08
CA LEU A 69 -31.87 26.67 -17.21
C LEU A 69 -33.39 26.74 -17.42
N GLN A 70 -33.82 27.31 -18.55
CA GLN A 70 -35.22 27.27 -18.95
C GLN A 70 -35.54 25.93 -19.61
N ASP A 71 -36.78 25.48 -19.45
CA ASP A 71 -37.22 24.16 -19.89
C ASP A 71 -37.06 24.00 -21.40
N GLU A 72 -36.55 22.82 -21.76
CA GLU A 72 -36.16 22.33 -23.08
C GLU A 72 -35.71 23.39 -24.09
N GLY A 73 -34.39 23.52 -24.24
CA GLY A 73 -33.71 24.34 -25.25
C GLY A 73 -33.96 23.93 -26.71
N TRP A 74 -35.18 23.51 -27.07
CA TRP A 74 -35.62 23.31 -28.46
C TRP A 74 -35.47 24.58 -29.30
N ALA A 75 -35.69 25.76 -28.71
CA ALA A 75 -35.45 27.04 -29.38
C ALA A 75 -33.94 27.29 -29.63
N ASP A 76 -33.08 26.90 -28.70
CA ASP A 76 -31.62 26.96 -28.86
C ASP A 76 -31.12 25.91 -29.88
N LEU A 77 -31.73 24.72 -29.92
CA LEU A 77 -31.45 23.68 -30.90
C LEU A 77 -31.88 24.13 -32.31
N ALA A 78 -33.05 24.75 -32.42
CA ALA A 78 -33.59 25.28 -33.67
C ALA A 78 -32.76 26.45 -34.22
N SER A 79 -32.15 27.26 -33.35
CA SER A 79 -31.32 28.40 -33.75
C SER A 79 -29.85 28.04 -34.04
N ASN A 80 -29.31 26.99 -33.42
CA ASN A 80 -27.92 26.56 -33.63
C ASN A 80 -27.72 25.61 -34.83
N GLY A 81 -28.81 25.12 -35.44
CA GLY A 81 -28.75 24.17 -36.55
C GLY A 81 -28.23 22.78 -36.12
N PHE A 82 -28.14 21.85 -37.07
CA PHE A 82 -27.59 20.52 -36.81
C PHE A 82 -26.08 20.48 -37.09
N ASP A 83 -25.36 19.71 -36.27
CA ASP A 83 -23.98 19.37 -36.55
C ASP A 83 -23.86 18.68 -37.91
N SER A 84 -22.70 18.84 -38.56
CA SER A 84 -22.40 18.08 -39.77
C SER A 84 -22.53 16.57 -39.50
N PRO A 85 -23.08 15.78 -40.44
CA PRO A 85 -23.23 14.32 -40.26
C PRO A 85 -21.92 13.61 -39.89
N ARG A 86 -20.77 14.12 -40.33
CA ARG A 86 -19.45 13.58 -39.95
C ARG A 86 -19.14 13.76 -38.46
N TRP A 87 -19.50 14.91 -37.90
CA TRP A 87 -19.29 15.22 -36.49
C TRP A 87 -20.23 14.42 -35.61
N PHE A 88 -21.50 14.33 -36.01
CA PHE A 88 -22.46 13.48 -35.33
C PHE A 88 -22.05 12.00 -35.36
N ALA A 89 -21.60 11.49 -36.53
CA ALA A 89 -21.11 10.12 -36.63
C ALA A 89 -19.89 9.88 -35.73
N ALA A 90 -18.92 10.81 -35.70
CA ALA A 90 -17.76 10.71 -34.83
C ALA A 90 -18.16 10.71 -33.34
N PHE A 91 -19.09 11.58 -32.94
CA PHE A 91 -19.64 11.61 -31.58
C PHE A 91 -20.35 10.30 -31.23
N PHE A 92 -21.22 9.81 -32.11
CA PHE A 92 -21.93 8.53 -31.94
C PHE A 92 -20.97 7.35 -31.82
N HIS A 93 -19.94 7.26 -32.67
CA HIS A 93 -18.90 6.24 -32.56
C HIS A 93 -18.11 6.35 -31.26
N THR A 94 -17.80 7.57 -30.81
CA THR A 94 -17.12 7.81 -29.54
C THR A 94 -17.97 7.33 -28.35
N LEU A 95 -19.28 7.58 -28.37
CA LEU A 95 -20.22 7.06 -27.38
C LEU A 95 -20.24 5.53 -27.39
N ARG A 96 -20.39 4.89 -28.56
CA ARG A 96 -20.39 3.42 -28.68
C ARG A 96 -19.10 2.81 -28.14
N TRP A 97 -17.94 3.37 -28.46
CA TRP A 97 -16.66 2.90 -27.93
C TRP A 97 -16.54 3.11 -26.43
N SER A 98 -17.03 4.24 -25.90
CA SER A 98 -17.02 4.55 -24.47
C SER A 98 -17.95 3.63 -23.67
N CYS A 99 -19.05 3.17 -24.27
CA CYS A 99 -20.00 2.26 -23.64
C CYS A 99 -19.59 0.79 -23.70
N SER A 100 -18.62 0.40 -24.54
CA SER A 100 -18.23 -1.00 -24.74
C SER A 100 -17.88 -1.76 -23.45
N THR A 101 -17.22 -1.08 -22.49
CA THR A 101 -16.90 -1.62 -21.16
C THR A 101 -18.13 -1.83 -20.28
N ALA A 102 -19.15 -1.00 -20.45
CA ALA A 102 -20.37 -1.03 -19.66
C ALA A 102 -21.39 -2.03 -20.23
N THR A 103 -21.41 -2.22 -21.55
CA THR A 103 -22.36 -3.09 -22.24
C THR A 103 -21.97 -4.56 -22.24
N ASP A 104 -20.67 -4.89 -22.20
CA ASP A 104 -20.20 -6.27 -22.14
C ASP A 104 -19.28 -6.51 -20.92
N PRO A 105 -19.80 -7.13 -19.85
CA PRO A 105 -19.01 -7.52 -18.68
C PRO A 105 -17.88 -8.51 -18.97
N GLY A 106 -18.01 -9.32 -20.04
CA GLY A 106 -17.05 -10.36 -20.41
C GLY A 106 -15.88 -9.85 -21.28
N LEU A 107 -16.01 -8.68 -21.89
CA LEU A 107 -15.00 -8.12 -22.77
C LEU A 107 -13.90 -7.38 -21.97
N PHE A 108 -12.66 -7.87 -22.03
CA PHE A 108 -11.52 -7.19 -21.42
C PHE A 108 -11.03 -6.03 -22.29
N GLN A 109 -10.67 -4.90 -21.65
CA GLN A 109 -10.25 -3.69 -22.36
C GLN A 109 -8.83 -3.26 -22.00
N ALA A 110 -8.38 -3.53 -20.78
CA ALA A 110 -7.02 -3.27 -20.33
C ALA A 110 -5.93 -3.91 -21.21
N PRO A 111 -6.05 -5.18 -21.64
CA PRO A 111 -5.12 -5.82 -22.58
C PRO A 111 -4.81 -4.99 -23.82
N PHE A 112 -5.85 -4.47 -24.48
CA PHE A 112 -5.75 -3.72 -25.73
C PHE A 112 -5.26 -2.28 -25.54
N ARG A 113 -5.16 -1.82 -24.29
CA ARG A 113 -4.69 -0.48 -23.91
C ARG A 113 -3.34 -0.53 -23.19
N ALA A 114 -2.70 -1.69 -23.13
CA ALA A 114 -1.40 -1.89 -22.51
C ALA A 114 -0.34 -2.15 -23.59
N GLY A 115 0.83 -1.54 -23.45
CA GLY A 115 2.00 -1.75 -24.32
C GLY A 115 2.78 -3.00 -23.95
N ILE A 116 2.09 -4.16 -23.87
CA ILE A 116 2.68 -5.43 -23.44
C ILE A 116 2.36 -6.56 -24.43
N THR A 117 3.23 -7.56 -24.49
CA THR A 117 2.84 -8.87 -25.05
C THR A 117 2.16 -9.67 -23.95
N ILE A 118 0.96 -10.14 -24.22
CA ILE A 118 0.09 -10.77 -23.22
C ILE A 118 0.16 -12.28 -23.38
N ASP A 119 0.50 -12.96 -22.30
CA ASP A 119 0.37 -14.40 -22.23
C ASP A 119 -1.05 -14.82 -21.81
N ALA A 120 -1.55 -15.91 -22.38
CA ALA A 120 -2.89 -16.40 -22.09
C ALA A 120 -3.15 -16.63 -20.60
N TYR A 121 -2.14 -17.10 -19.85
CA TYR A 121 -2.28 -17.29 -18.41
C TYR A 121 -2.54 -15.95 -17.71
N GLN A 122 -1.89 -14.85 -18.08
CA GLN A 122 -2.01 -13.55 -17.40
C GLN A 122 -3.44 -12.98 -17.38
N MET A 123 -4.33 -13.53 -18.20
CA MET A 123 -5.75 -13.17 -18.26
C MET A 123 -6.59 -13.79 -17.15
N GLU A 124 -6.14 -14.88 -16.51
CA GLU A 124 -6.91 -15.58 -15.49
C GLU A 124 -7.16 -14.73 -14.22
N PRO A 125 -6.15 -14.04 -13.63
CA PRO A 125 -6.39 -13.10 -12.53
C PRO A 125 -7.38 -12.00 -12.90
N LEU A 126 -7.28 -11.44 -14.11
CA LEU A 126 -8.20 -10.40 -14.59
C LEU A 126 -9.63 -10.92 -14.68
N ARG A 127 -9.82 -12.07 -15.32
CA ARG A 127 -11.12 -12.74 -15.45
C ARG A 127 -11.77 -12.96 -14.09
N LYS A 128 -10.99 -13.45 -13.13
CA LYS A 128 -11.43 -13.72 -11.76
C LYS A 128 -11.77 -12.44 -11.01
N ALA A 129 -10.92 -11.42 -11.10
CA ALA A 129 -11.13 -10.12 -10.47
C ALA A 129 -12.49 -9.53 -10.88
N LEU A 130 -12.86 -9.59 -12.16
CA LEU A 130 -14.11 -9.00 -12.64
C LEU A 130 -15.39 -9.76 -12.21
N ARG A 131 -15.26 -11.04 -11.81
CA ARG A 131 -16.38 -11.83 -11.27
C ARG A 131 -16.67 -11.51 -9.80
N LEU A 132 -15.71 -10.94 -9.09
CA LEU A 132 -15.87 -10.59 -7.68
C LEU A 132 -16.61 -9.25 -7.57
N PRO A 133 -17.59 -9.11 -6.66
CA PRO A 133 -18.27 -7.84 -6.43
C PRO A 133 -17.27 -6.78 -5.91
N ARG A 134 -16.40 -7.19 -5.00
CA ARG A 134 -15.21 -6.44 -4.55
C ARG A 134 -13.99 -7.25 -4.92
N VAL A 135 -13.03 -6.63 -5.60
CA VAL A 135 -11.81 -7.32 -6.05
C VAL A 135 -10.88 -7.55 -4.86
N ASN A 136 -11.19 -8.55 -4.05
CA ASN A 136 -10.34 -9.10 -3.00
C ASN A 136 -9.67 -10.36 -3.57
N LEU A 137 -8.51 -10.18 -4.20
CA LEU A 137 -7.83 -11.25 -4.94
C LEU A 137 -6.38 -11.41 -4.47
N PHE A 138 -5.95 -12.66 -4.31
CA PHE A 138 -4.56 -13.00 -4.04
C PHE A 138 -3.91 -13.65 -5.27
N ILE A 139 -2.98 -12.93 -5.89
CA ILE A 139 -2.14 -13.44 -6.96
C ILE A 139 -0.87 -14.04 -6.34
N ALA A 140 -0.89 -15.36 -6.21
CA ALA A 140 0.13 -16.15 -5.54
C ALA A 140 1.01 -16.94 -6.52
N ASP A 141 1.24 -16.38 -7.71
CA ASP A 141 2.01 -16.99 -8.79
C ASP A 141 3.52 -16.99 -8.53
N ASP A 142 4.21 -17.94 -9.13
CA ASP A 142 5.67 -18.06 -9.07
C ASP A 142 6.40 -16.77 -9.50
N THR A 143 7.64 -16.64 -9.05
CA THR A 143 8.53 -15.51 -9.39
C THR A 143 8.71 -15.39 -10.91
N GLY A 144 8.58 -14.18 -11.46
CA GLY A 144 8.79 -13.95 -12.89
C GLY A 144 7.63 -14.35 -13.81
N LEU A 145 6.44 -14.70 -13.30
CA LEU A 145 5.22 -14.85 -14.11
C LEU A 145 4.51 -13.52 -14.41
N GLY A 146 5.07 -12.39 -13.98
CA GLY A 146 4.51 -11.07 -14.31
C GLY A 146 3.38 -10.61 -13.38
N LYS A 147 3.44 -10.95 -12.07
CA LYS A 147 2.46 -10.48 -11.07
C LYS A 147 2.20 -8.96 -11.11
N THR A 148 3.24 -8.16 -11.34
CA THR A 148 3.12 -6.69 -11.50
C THR A 148 2.26 -6.32 -12.71
N ILE A 149 2.45 -7.00 -13.84
CA ILE A 149 1.67 -6.83 -15.07
C ILE A 149 0.23 -7.28 -14.87
N GLU A 150 0.00 -8.40 -14.20
CA GLU A 150 -1.34 -8.90 -13.88
C GLU A 150 -2.09 -7.94 -12.95
N ALA A 151 -1.40 -7.39 -11.96
CA ALA A 151 -1.95 -6.37 -11.07
C ALA A 151 -2.28 -5.08 -11.79
N ALA A 152 -1.39 -4.62 -12.68
CA ALA A 152 -1.60 -3.44 -13.49
C ALA A 152 -2.74 -3.61 -14.51
N LEU A 153 -2.90 -4.81 -15.09
CA LEU A 153 -4.06 -5.17 -15.93
C LEU A 153 -5.38 -5.01 -15.16
N ILE A 154 -5.45 -5.55 -13.94
CA ILE A 154 -6.63 -5.41 -13.08
C ILE A 154 -6.88 -3.94 -12.73
N ALA A 155 -5.84 -3.22 -12.29
CA ALA A 155 -5.93 -1.81 -11.96
C ALA A 155 -6.44 -0.97 -13.14
N ARG A 156 -5.88 -1.19 -14.34
CA ARG A 156 -6.29 -0.53 -15.58
C ARG A 156 -7.74 -0.84 -15.92
N GLU A 157 -8.16 -2.10 -15.83
CA GLU A 157 -9.53 -2.51 -16.13
C GLU A 157 -10.53 -1.87 -15.15
N LEU A 158 -10.20 -1.84 -13.85
CA LEU A 158 -11.05 -1.21 -12.84
C LEU A 158 -11.17 0.30 -13.05
N LEU A 159 -10.11 0.98 -13.50
CA LEU A 159 -10.16 2.39 -13.89
C LEU A 159 -11.07 2.59 -15.12
N LEU A 160 -10.94 1.74 -16.15
CA LEU A 160 -11.76 1.81 -17.36
C LEU A 160 -13.25 1.59 -17.09
N ARG A 161 -13.57 0.77 -16.10
CA ARG A 161 -14.94 0.49 -15.64
C ARG A 161 -15.44 1.47 -14.58
N ARG A 162 -14.66 2.50 -14.23
CA ARG A 162 -14.91 3.45 -13.14
C ARG A 162 -15.17 2.79 -11.77
N LYS A 163 -14.69 1.56 -11.57
CA LYS A 163 -14.76 0.84 -10.30
C LYS A 163 -13.64 1.24 -9.35
N ALA A 164 -12.51 1.73 -9.87
CA ALA A 164 -11.45 2.32 -9.06
C ALA A 164 -11.28 3.80 -9.41
N LYS A 165 -11.05 4.63 -8.39
CA LYS A 165 -10.73 6.07 -8.49
C LYS A 165 -9.37 6.35 -7.86
N VAL A 166 -9.11 5.72 -6.72
CA VAL A 166 -7.86 5.84 -5.96
C VAL A 166 -7.14 4.50 -5.95
N ILE A 167 -5.83 4.51 -6.19
CA ILE A 167 -5.00 3.30 -6.13
C ILE A 167 -3.77 3.57 -5.28
N VAL A 168 -3.56 2.73 -4.27
CA VAL A 168 -2.34 2.74 -3.46
C VAL A 168 -1.62 1.41 -3.63
N VAL A 169 -0.39 1.47 -4.11
CA VAL A 169 0.51 0.31 -4.22
C VAL A 169 1.51 0.36 -3.07
N ALA A 170 1.51 -0.70 -2.26
CA ALA A 170 2.39 -0.87 -1.11
C ALA A 170 3.41 -1.98 -1.40
N ALA A 171 4.69 -1.61 -1.54
CA ALA A 171 5.74 -2.56 -1.93
C ALA A 171 7.02 -2.40 -1.11
N PRO A 172 7.96 -3.37 -1.16
CA PRO A 172 9.30 -3.17 -0.62
C PRO A 172 9.99 -1.94 -1.25
N PRO A 173 10.80 -1.17 -0.48
CA PRO A 173 11.44 0.05 -1.01
C PRO A 173 12.25 -0.17 -2.30
N SER A 174 12.86 -1.34 -2.46
CA SER A 174 13.73 -1.67 -3.59
C SER A 174 13.02 -1.81 -4.93
N VAL A 175 11.69 -2.00 -4.94
CA VAL A 175 10.92 -2.24 -6.17
C VAL A 175 9.98 -1.08 -6.53
N LEU A 176 9.92 -0.01 -5.73
CA LEU A 176 8.99 1.10 -5.98
C LEU A 176 9.23 1.80 -7.33
N GLU A 177 10.49 2.05 -7.68
CA GLU A 177 10.85 2.66 -8.97
C GLU A 177 10.53 1.73 -10.14
N GLN A 178 10.76 0.43 -9.97
CA GLN A 178 10.38 -0.57 -10.98
C GLN A 178 8.86 -0.58 -11.19
N TRP A 179 8.09 -0.57 -10.10
CA TRP A 179 6.63 -0.46 -10.15
C TRP A 179 6.18 0.81 -10.89
N LYS A 180 6.79 1.95 -10.58
CA LYS A 180 6.49 3.23 -11.25
C LYS A 180 6.73 3.14 -12.76
N GLY A 181 7.93 2.68 -13.15
CA GLY A 181 8.30 2.52 -14.56
C GLY A 181 7.36 1.57 -15.30
N GLU A 182 7.08 0.39 -14.74
CA GLU A 182 6.17 -0.58 -15.38
C GLU A 182 4.75 -0.02 -15.54
N LEU A 183 4.20 0.66 -14.52
CA LEU A 183 2.86 1.25 -14.59
C LEU A 183 2.78 2.40 -15.61
N GLU A 184 3.81 3.24 -15.69
CA GLU A 184 3.85 4.38 -16.59
C GLU A 184 4.09 3.93 -18.04
N GLU A 185 5.17 3.19 -18.29
CA GLU A 185 5.59 2.81 -19.65
C GLU A 185 4.61 1.84 -20.30
N ARG A 186 4.13 0.85 -19.55
CA ARG A 186 3.32 -0.25 -20.12
C ARG A 186 1.82 0.02 -20.05
N PHE A 187 1.36 0.82 -19.09
CA PHE A 187 -0.08 1.03 -18.87
C PHE A 187 -0.51 2.50 -18.97
N GLY A 188 0.44 3.43 -19.14
CA GLY A 188 0.16 4.86 -19.14
C GLY A 188 -0.45 5.34 -17.81
N LEU A 189 -0.11 4.68 -16.70
CA LEU A 189 -0.60 5.00 -15.37
C LEU A 189 0.49 5.70 -14.57
N ILE A 190 0.36 7.00 -14.40
CA ILE A 190 1.30 7.81 -13.62
C ILE A 190 1.00 7.64 -12.14
N PHE A 191 2.00 7.20 -11.38
CA PHE A 191 1.96 7.06 -9.92
C PHE A 191 3.03 7.95 -9.28
N GLU A 192 2.65 8.62 -8.19
CA GLU A 192 3.61 9.36 -7.37
C GLU A 192 4.15 8.47 -6.25
N ILE A 193 5.48 8.46 -6.08
CA ILE A 193 6.10 7.78 -4.95
C ILE A 193 5.98 8.70 -3.74
N LEU A 194 5.25 8.24 -2.73
CA LEU A 194 5.10 8.95 -1.47
C LEU A 194 6.26 8.60 -0.54
N ASP A 195 7.24 9.49 -0.51
CA ASP A 195 8.40 9.43 0.38
C ASP A 195 8.61 10.76 1.13
N ARG A 196 9.73 10.87 1.85
CA ARG A 196 10.07 12.09 2.59
C ARG A 196 10.28 13.29 1.66
N ALA A 197 10.86 13.07 0.49
CA ALA A 197 11.15 14.14 -0.48
C ALA A 197 9.84 14.68 -1.07
N TYR A 198 8.90 13.79 -1.41
CA TYR A 198 7.56 14.10 -1.87
C TYR A 198 6.79 14.95 -0.85
N VAL A 199 6.72 14.49 0.40
CA VAL A 199 6.03 15.23 1.47
C VAL A 199 6.66 16.62 1.67
N SER A 200 7.99 16.70 1.67
CA SER A 200 8.70 17.98 1.77
C SER A 200 8.40 18.92 0.60
N ARG A 201 8.36 18.38 -0.62
CA ARG A 201 8.02 19.13 -1.84
C ARG A 201 6.59 19.67 -1.76
N MET A 202 5.61 18.83 -1.42
CA MET A 202 4.21 19.25 -1.29
C MET A 202 4.02 20.34 -0.23
N ARG A 203 4.72 20.24 0.91
CA ARG A 203 4.67 21.28 1.96
C ARG A 203 5.26 22.60 1.50
N ARG A 204 6.32 22.59 0.68
CA ARG A 204 6.90 23.83 0.12
C ARG A 204 5.98 24.47 -0.92
N GLU A 205 5.37 23.67 -1.79
CA GLU A 205 4.54 24.17 -2.89
C GLU A 205 3.12 24.57 -2.46
N ARG A 206 2.54 23.87 -1.48
CA ARG A 206 1.13 24.00 -1.10
C ARG A 206 0.90 24.33 0.38
N GLY A 207 1.97 24.55 1.15
CA GLY A 207 1.92 24.88 2.57
C GLY A 207 1.88 23.67 3.51
N PHE A 208 2.13 23.90 4.80
CA PHE A 208 2.25 22.83 5.81
C PHE A 208 0.94 22.09 6.12
N GLY A 209 -0.21 22.72 5.91
CA GLY A 209 -1.53 22.12 6.15
C GLY A 209 -2.01 21.18 5.05
N VAL A 210 -1.27 21.04 3.94
CA VAL A 210 -1.68 20.16 2.85
C VAL A 210 -1.54 18.69 3.26
N ASN A 211 -2.59 17.91 3.06
CA ASN A 211 -2.51 16.46 3.14
C ASN A 211 -1.86 15.92 1.84
N PRO A 212 -0.65 15.33 1.88
CA PRO A 212 0.06 14.90 0.68
C PRO A 212 -0.71 13.89 -0.16
N TRP A 213 -1.55 13.06 0.47
CA TRP A 213 -2.36 12.04 -0.21
C TRP A 213 -3.51 12.62 -1.02
N ARG A 214 -3.93 13.88 -0.77
CA ARG A 214 -5.00 14.54 -1.53
C ARG A 214 -4.53 15.17 -2.84
N THR A 215 -3.24 15.11 -3.13
CA THR A 215 -2.64 15.83 -4.27
C THR A 215 -2.80 15.07 -5.59
N HIS A 216 -2.92 13.74 -5.54
CA HIS A 216 -3.08 12.84 -6.67
C HIS A 216 -4.02 11.69 -6.27
N SER A 217 -4.36 10.81 -7.22
CA SER A 217 -5.22 9.64 -6.96
C SER A 217 -4.47 8.30 -6.99
N ARG A 218 -3.18 8.30 -7.33
CA ARG A 218 -2.38 7.08 -7.53
C ARG A 218 -1.03 7.22 -6.86
N PHE A 219 -0.78 6.37 -5.86
CA PHE A 219 0.43 6.45 -5.04
C PHE A 219 1.15 5.13 -4.88
N LEU A 220 2.46 5.22 -4.82
CA LEU A 220 3.39 4.15 -4.45
C LEU A 220 3.95 4.47 -3.06
N VAL A 221 3.91 3.52 -2.13
CA VAL A 221 4.41 3.72 -0.77
C VAL A 221 5.17 2.50 -0.30
N SER A 222 6.28 2.72 0.42
CA SER A 222 7.03 1.59 0.96
C SER A 222 6.33 0.95 2.16
N HIS A 223 6.52 -0.36 2.35
CA HIS A 223 6.05 -1.07 3.55
C HIS A 223 6.47 -0.37 4.85
N ASN A 224 7.67 0.22 4.91
CA ASN A 224 8.18 0.90 6.10
C ASN A 224 7.39 2.18 6.42
N LEU A 225 7.03 2.96 5.40
CA LEU A 225 6.28 4.21 5.58
C LEU A 225 4.82 3.95 5.95
N LEU A 226 4.24 2.80 5.56
CA LEU A 226 2.92 2.40 6.04
C LEU A 226 2.86 2.15 7.55
N ILE A 227 3.99 1.80 8.16
CA ILE A 227 4.08 1.57 9.61
C ILE A 227 4.19 2.90 10.37
N ASP A 228 4.73 3.94 9.72
CA ASP A 228 4.98 5.23 10.33
C ASP A 228 3.70 6.08 10.35
N PRO A 229 3.15 6.41 11.54
CA PRO A 229 1.93 7.21 11.65
C PRO A 229 2.04 8.57 10.96
N ALA A 230 3.24 9.17 10.87
CA ALA A 230 3.44 10.46 10.21
C ALA A 230 3.06 10.44 8.72
N TYR A 231 3.10 9.26 8.08
CA TYR A 231 2.72 9.07 6.68
C TYR A 231 1.37 8.36 6.55
N ALA A 232 1.08 7.41 7.44
CA ALA A 232 -0.16 6.64 7.41
C ALA A 232 -1.39 7.43 7.91
N ASP A 233 -1.25 8.28 8.93
CA ASP A 233 -2.41 9.01 9.51
C ASP A 233 -3.06 9.97 8.50
N PRO A 234 -2.31 10.78 7.73
CA PRO A 234 -2.91 11.60 6.68
C PRO A 234 -3.63 10.75 5.62
N MET A 235 -3.15 9.54 5.33
CA MET A 235 -3.85 8.61 4.43
C MET A 235 -5.17 8.14 5.04
N ARG A 236 -5.17 7.77 6.32
CA ARG A 236 -6.38 7.32 7.04
C ARG A 236 -7.45 8.39 7.06
N GLU A 237 -7.06 9.63 7.33
CA GLU A 237 -7.96 10.79 7.31
C GLU A 237 -8.56 11.00 5.92
N TRP A 238 -7.74 10.90 4.87
CA TRP A 238 -8.18 11.06 3.49
C TRP A 238 -9.13 9.93 3.05
N LEU A 239 -8.81 8.67 3.37
CA LEU A 239 -9.62 7.52 2.98
C LEU A 239 -10.92 7.39 3.80
N GLY A 240 -10.99 8.04 4.97
CA GLY A 240 -12.15 7.92 5.87
C GLY A 240 -12.38 6.48 6.36
N PRO A 241 -13.60 6.13 6.77
CA PRO A 241 -13.94 4.78 7.25
C PRO A 241 -13.91 3.73 6.13
N MET A 242 -14.52 4.02 4.98
CA MET A 242 -14.41 3.24 3.74
C MET A 242 -15.03 4.05 2.59
N LEU A 243 -14.22 4.57 1.68
CA LEU A 243 -14.71 5.23 0.46
C LEU A 243 -14.77 4.22 -0.69
N ALA A 244 -15.85 4.29 -1.46
CA ALA A 244 -16.02 3.47 -2.65
C ALA A 244 -14.97 3.81 -3.72
N GLY A 245 -14.49 2.79 -4.42
CA GLY A 245 -13.53 2.89 -5.51
C GLY A 245 -12.07 3.05 -5.09
N ASN A 246 -11.71 2.67 -3.86
CA ASN A 246 -10.32 2.61 -3.41
C ASN A 246 -9.74 1.20 -3.64
N LEU A 247 -8.61 1.10 -4.33
CA LEU A 247 -7.86 -0.14 -4.54
C LEU A 247 -6.51 -0.12 -3.80
N LEU A 248 -6.29 -1.11 -2.93
CA LEU A 248 -4.99 -1.40 -2.34
C LEU A 248 -4.33 -2.54 -3.12
N ILE A 249 -3.10 -2.33 -3.59
CA ILE A 249 -2.24 -3.39 -4.11
C ILE A 249 -1.12 -3.58 -3.11
N LEU A 250 -1.03 -4.76 -2.49
CA LEU A 250 0.02 -5.10 -1.54
C LEU A 250 0.98 -6.10 -2.17
N ASP A 251 2.15 -5.62 -2.56
CA ASP A 251 3.23 -6.44 -3.06
C ASP A 251 4.02 -7.08 -1.91
N GLU A 252 4.57 -8.26 -2.14
CA GLU A 252 5.13 -9.15 -1.12
C GLU A 252 4.24 -9.26 0.14
N ALA A 253 2.96 -9.52 -0.09
CA ALA A 253 1.93 -9.56 0.95
C ALA A 253 2.23 -10.55 2.08
N HIS A 254 3.09 -11.55 1.83
CA HIS A 254 3.54 -12.50 2.84
C HIS A 254 4.27 -11.84 4.02
N HIS A 255 4.84 -10.63 3.85
CA HIS A 255 5.41 -9.84 4.94
C HIS A 255 4.36 -9.36 5.95
N ALA A 256 3.09 -9.19 5.52
CA ALA A 256 2.00 -8.77 6.41
C ALA A 256 1.53 -9.89 7.33
N ALA A 257 1.84 -11.16 7.01
CA ALA A 257 1.52 -12.29 7.85
C ALA A 257 2.47 -12.40 9.05
N PRO A 258 1.97 -12.69 10.27
CA PRO A 258 2.82 -12.86 11.44
C PRO A 258 3.72 -14.09 11.29
N SER A 259 5.00 -13.97 11.69
CA SER A 259 6.00 -15.04 11.57
C SER A 259 5.89 -16.13 12.65
N SER A 260 5.02 -15.96 13.66
CA SER A 260 4.97 -16.85 14.83
C SER A 260 3.89 -17.93 14.70
N GLY A 261 4.29 -19.20 14.82
CA GLY A 261 3.41 -20.38 14.77
C GLY A 261 2.48 -20.60 15.98
N GLY A 262 2.43 -19.66 16.93
CA GLY A 262 1.46 -19.70 18.04
C GLY A 262 0.03 -19.45 17.55
N ARG A 263 -0.97 -19.94 18.29
CA ARG A 263 -2.41 -19.77 17.97
C ARG A 263 -2.83 -18.30 17.88
N TYR A 264 -2.12 -17.43 18.61
CA TYR A 264 -2.18 -15.97 18.54
C TYR A 264 -0.74 -15.45 18.43
N GLY A 265 -0.17 -15.48 17.22
CA GLY A 265 1.13 -14.87 16.98
C GLY A 265 1.07 -13.38 17.30
N ILE A 266 2.08 -12.85 18.01
CA ILE A 266 2.17 -11.41 18.24
C ILE A 266 2.22 -10.70 16.89
N GLU A 267 1.19 -9.92 16.57
CA GLU A 267 1.13 -9.20 15.31
C GLU A 267 2.32 -8.23 15.21
N THR A 268 2.99 -8.27 14.05
CA THR A 268 4.05 -7.31 13.74
C THR A 268 3.45 -5.92 13.59
N ARG A 269 4.28 -4.87 13.70
CA ARG A 269 3.82 -3.50 13.42
C ARG A 269 3.27 -3.36 12.00
N PHE A 270 3.84 -4.09 11.05
CA PHE A 270 3.37 -4.11 9.66
C PHE A 270 2.01 -4.79 9.52
N THR A 271 1.81 -5.95 10.15
CA THR A 271 0.51 -6.65 10.20
C THR A 271 -0.59 -5.73 10.71
N ARG A 272 -0.34 -5.01 11.82
CA ARG A 272 -1.31 -4.06 12.40
C ARG A 272 -1.59 -2.88 11.48
N ALA A 273 -0.56 -2.32 10.86
CA ALA A 273 -0.71 -1.22 9.91
C ALA A 273 -1.55 -1.64 8.70
N VAL A 274 -1.25 -2.79 8.10
CA VAL A 274 -2.03 -3.35 6.97
C VAL A 274 -3.47 -3.65 7.40
N ARG A 275 -3.69 -4.21 8.60
CA ARG A 275 -5.04 -4.48 9.13
C ARG A 275 -5.89 -3.22 9.22
N ASP A 276 -5.36 -2.15 9.79
CA ASP A 276 -6.07 -0.89 9.94
C ASP A 276 -6.29 -0.16 8.59
N ILE A 277 -5.32 -0.25 7.69
CA ILE A 277 -5.41 0.44 6.38
C ILE A 277 -6.31 -0.33 5.42
N SER A 278 -6.18 -1.66 5.34
CA SER A 278 -6.88 -2.50 4.38
C SER A 278 -8.40 -2.37 4.49
N SER A 279 -8.97 -2.25 5.69
CA SER A 279 -10.42 -2.09 5.89
C SER A 279 -11.00 -0.85 5.18
N ARG A 280 -10.18 0.16 4.89
CA ARG A 280 -10.57 1.42 4.24
C ARG A 280 -10.57 1.35 2.71
N PHE A 281 -10.10 0.24 2.14
CA PHE A 281 -10.10 -0.03 0.70
C PHE A 281 -11.24 -0.97 0.33
N GLU A 282 -12.01 -0.60 -0.71
CA GLU A 282 -13.07 -1.46 -1.24
C GLU A 282 -12.49 -2.69 -1.95
N HIS A 283 -11.38 -2.51 -2.66
CA HIS A 283 -10.69 -3.54 -3.42
C HIS A 283 -9.29 -3.79 -2.84
N ARG A 284 -8.87 -5.05 -2.76
CA ARG A 284 -7.58 -5.47 -2.22
C ARG A 284 -6.96 -6.52 -3.12
N LEU A 285 -5.80 -6.22 -3.67
CA LEU A 285 -5.03 -7.13 -4.49
C LEU A 285 -3.72 -7.46 -3.77
N PHE A 286 -3.57 -8.70 -3.33
CA PHE A 286 -2.34 -9.16 -2.69
C PHE A 286 -1.48 -9.90 -3.71
N LEU A 287 -0.17 -9.68 -3.67
CA LEU A 287 0.80 -10.30 -4.55
C LEU A 287 1.88 -10.97 -3.71
N SER A 288 2.22 -12.23 -4.00
CA SER A 288 3.35 -12.91 -3.36
C SER A 288 3.73 -14.16 -4.13
N ALA A 289 5.03 -14.44 -4.32
CA ALA A 289 5.44 -15.75 -4.83
C ALA A 289 5.32 -16.87 -3.78
N THR A 290 5.48 -16.49 -2.52
CA THR A 290 5.52 -17.36 -1.36
C THR A 290 4.34 -17.02 -0.43
N PRO A 291 3.13 -17.53 -0.71
CA PRO A 291 1.92 -17.10 0.00
C PRO A 291 1.86 -17.53 1.47
N HIS A 292 2.70 -18.48 1.87
CA HIS A 292 2.80 -18.96 3.23
C HIS A 292 4.24 -19.37 3.57
N ASN A 293 4.58 -19.25 4.85
CA ASN A 293 5.87 -19.72 5.40
C ASN A 293 5.73 -21.15 5.97
N GLY A 294 4.74 -21.93 5.51
CA GLY A 294 4.41 -23.26 6.06
C GLY A 294 3.55 -23.24 7.33
N HIS A 295 3.19 -22.06 7.86
CA HIS A 295 2.33 -21.92 9.05
C HIS A 295 0.89 -21.57 8.69
N SER A 296 -0.07 -22.41 9.11
CA SER A 296 -1.50 -22.21 8.81
C SER A 296 -2.08 -20.91 9.39
N ASN A 297 -1.64 -20.47 10.58
CA ASN A 297 -2.14 -19.23 11.20
C ASN A 297 -1.68 -17.98 10.47
N SER A 298 -0.42 -17.97 9.99
CA SER A 298 0.11 -16.88 9.17
C SER A 298 -0.72 -16.73 7.90
N PHE A 299 -1.02 -17.85 7.25
CA PHE A 299 -1.85 -17.88 6.05
C PHE A 299 -3.30 -17.43 6.32
N SER A 300 -3.95 -17.91 7.39
CA SER A 300 -5.30 -17.46 7.73
C SER A 300 -5.36 -15.96 8.04
N THR A 301 -4.32 -15.41 8.68
CA THR A 301 -4.23 -13.95 8.93
C THR A 301 -4.11 -13.20 7.61
N LEU A 302 -3.27 -13.67 6.68
CA LEU A 302 -3.13 -13.02 5.38
C LEU A 302 -4.45 -13.00 4.60
N MET A 303 -5.18 -14.12 4.61
CA MET A 303 -6.47 -14.22 3.94
C MET A 303 -7.55 -13.37 4.63
N GLU A 304 -7.52 -13.26 5.95
CA GLU A 304 -8.39 -12.34 6.71
C GLU A 304 -8.12 -10.87 6.37
N LEU A 305 -6.85 -10.48 6.21
CA LEU A 305 -6.49 -9.12 5.76
C LEU A 305 -6.97 -8.83 4.32
N LEU A 306 -7.02 -9.87 3.48
CA LEU A 306 -7.54 -9.76 2.11
C LEU A 306 -9.07 -9.65 2.08
N ASP A 307 -9.75 -10.52 2.82
CA ASP A 307 -11.20 -10.57 2.88
C ASP A 307 -11.68 -10.95 4.29
N PRO A 308 -11.95 -9.94 5.14
CA PRO A 308 -12.37 -10.18 6.52
C PRO A 308 -13.80 -10.72 6.63
N TYR A 309 -14.59 -10.69 5.55
CA TYR A 309 -15.93 -11.26 5.52
C TYR A 309 -15.92 -12.75 5.20
N ARG A 310 -14.89 -13.21 4.46
CA ARG A 310 -14.74 -14.62 4.08
C ARG A 310 -13.85 -15.41 5.03
N PHE A 311 -12.82 -14.78 5.61
CA PHE A 311 -11.82 -15.46 6.43
C PHE A 311 -11.72 -14.86 7.81
N THR A 312 -11.38 -15.70 8.78
CA THR A 312 -11.26 -15.31 10.19
C THR A 312 -9.89 -15.69 10.73
N HIS A 313 -9.32 -14.80 11.55
CA HIS A 313 -8.04 -15.03 12.22
C HIS A 313 -8.01 -16.35 13.00
N GLY A 314 -6.93 -17.12 12.87
CA GLY A 314 -6.70 -18.36 13.63
C GLY A 314 -7.59 -19.54 13.23
N ILE A 315 -8.51 -19.36 12.29
CA ILE A 315 -9.30 -20.47 11.72
C ILE A 315 -8.55 -21.03 10.52
N LYS A 316 -8.16 -22.30 10.61
CA LYS A 316 -7.50 -23.01 9.51
C LYS A 316 -8.44 -23.09 8.31
N ILE A 317 -7.95 -22.69 7.15
CA ILE A 317 -8.66 -22.82 5.87
C ILE A 317 -8.57 -24.30 5.45
N ARG A 318 -9.72 -24.98 5.34
CA ARG A 318 -9.80 -26.44 5.18
C ARG A 318 -10.04 -26.89 3.74
N GLY A 319 -10.56 -26.03 2.87
CA GLY A 319 -10.98 -26.41 1.52
C GLY A 319 -10.30 -25.62 0.42
N ARG A 320 -10.00 -26.30 -0.69
CA ARG A 320 -9.57 -25.68 -1.96
C ARG A 320 -10.66 -24.75 -2.52
N ARG A 321 -11.93 -25.14 -2.37
CA ARG A 321 -13.10 -24.33 -2.78
C ARG A 321 -13.12 -22.94 -2.15
N ASP A 322 -12.68 -22.79 -0.90
CA ASP A 322 -12.67 -21.49 -0.21
C ASP A 322 -11.62 -20.54 -0.80
N LEU A 323 -10.57 -21.08 -1.43
CA LEU A 323 -9.48 -20.33 -2.05
C LEU A 323 -9.70 -20.15 -3.55
N ASP A 324 -10.37 -21.11 -4.19
CA ASP A 324 -10.56 -21.20 -5.63
C ASP A 324 -11.28 -20.00 -6.24
N GLU A 325 -11.93 -19.14 -5.45
CA GLU A 325 -12.58 -17.91 -5.91
C GLU A 325 -11.72 -16.66 -5.73
N VAL A 326 -10.86 -16.63 -4.69
CA VAL A 326 -10.14 -15.42 -4.24
C VAL A 326 -8.62 -15.55 -4.34
N MET A 327 -8.11 -16.67 -4.83
CA MET A 327 -6.68 -16.91 -5.00
C MET A 327 -6.41 -17.49 -6.39
N VAL A 328 -5.33 -17.03 -7.02
CA VAL A 328 -4.74 -17.62 -8.22
C VAL A 328 -3.33 -18.04 -7.86
N ARG A 329 -2.97 -19.29 -8.16
CA ARG A 329 -1.62 -19.79 -7.97
C ARG A 329 -1.25 -20.72 -9.11
N ARG A 330 -0.22 -20.34 -9.85
CA ARG A 330 0.37 -21.11 -10.95
C ARG A 330 1.88 -21.18 -10.77
N LEU A 331 2.42 -22.34 -11.12
CA LEU A 331 3.86 -22.58 -11.14
C LEU A 331 4.36 -22.52 -12.58
N LYS A 332 5.65 -22.17 -12.76
CA LYS A 332 6.29 -22.24 -14.07
C LYS A 332 6.21 -23.64 -14.69
N GLU A 333 6.24 -24.67 -13.85
CA GLU A 333 6.08 -26.06 -14.29
C GLU A 333 4.68 -26.33 -14.85
N ASP A 334 3.63 -25.86 -14.16
CA ASP A 334 2.24 -26.03 -14.61
C ASP A 334 2.03 -25.33 -15.97
N ILE A 335 2.53 -24.09 -16.10
CA ILE A 335 2.41 -23.34 -17.34
C ILE A 335 3.24 -23.99 -18.46
N ARG A 336 4.44 -24.49 -18.15
CA ARG A 336 5.28 -25.20 -19.12
C ARG A 336 4.58 -26.44 -19.68
N GLN A 337 3.82 -27.18 -18.87
CA GLN A 337 3.07 -28.36 -19.33
C GLN A 337 1.94 -27.99 -20.31
N VAL A 338 1.37 -26.78 -20.19
CA VAL A 338 0.22 -26.34 -20.99
C VAL A 338 0.64 -25.54 -22.23
N GLN A 339 1.56 -24.58 -22.09
CA GLN A 339 1.93 -23.61 -23.14
C GLN A 339 3.41 -23.70 -23.55
N GLY A 340 4.27 -24.34 -22.76
CA GLY A 340 5.72 -24.36 -23.01
C GLY A 340 6.43 -23.06 -22.59
N GLY A 341 7.55 -22.73 -23.24
CA GLY A 341 8.28 -21.46 -23.08
C GLY A 341 9.23 -21.34 -21.88
N PHE A 342 8.93 -21.98 -20.74
CA PHE A 342 9.80 -21.90 -19.55
C PHE A 342 10.89 -22.99 -19.54
N PRO A 343 12.16 -22.64 -19.24
CA PRO A 343 13.24 -23.62 -19.18
C PRO A 343 13.04 -24.62 -18.03
N LYS A 344 13.59 -25.84 -18.21
CA LYS A 344 13.68 -26.82 -17.12
C LYS A 344 14.82 -26.43 -16.18
N ARG A 345 14.52 -26.31 -14.89
CA ARG A 345 15.53 -26.10 -13.86
C ARG A 345 16.28 -27.41 -13.63
N ASN A 346 17.52 -27.50 -14.10
CA ASN A 346 18.44 -28.56 -13.72
C ASN A 346 19.25 -28.11 -12.50
N VAL A 347 19.16 -28.84 -11.39
CA VAL A 347 19.92 -28.52 -10.16
C VAL A 347 21.04 -29.54 -10.04
N GLU A 348 22.23 -29.15 -10.49
CA GLU A 348 23.43 -29.95 -10.32
C GLU A 348 24.01 -29.68 -8.94
N ARG A 349 23.86 -30.66 -8.03
CA ARG A 349 24.48 -30.60 -6.72
C ARG A 349 25.96 -30.94 -6.87
N LEU A 350 26.81 -29.92 -6.82
CA LEU A 350 28.24 -30.12 -6.65
C LEU A 350 28.50 -30.51 -5.19
N VAL A 351 28.89 -31.76 -4.99
CA VAL A 351 29.33 -32.23 -3.69
C VAL A 351 30.83 -31.95 -3.60
N VAL A 352 31.23 -31.19 -2.58
CA VAL A 352 32.63 -30.89 -2.29
C VAL A 352 33.04 -31.83 -1.16
N ASP A 353 33.67 -32.93 -1.52
CA ASP A 353 34.17 -33.96 -0.60
C ASP A 353 35.72 -33.90 -0.53
N ASP A 354 36.33 -34.69 0.36
CA ASP A 354 37.78 -34.86 0.50
C ASP A 354 38.59 -33.59 0.79
N LEU A 355 37.96 -32.58 1.40
CA LEU A 355 38.67 -31.42 1.93
C LEU A 355 39.61 -31.86 3.06
N SER A 356 40.86 -31.41 3.01
CA SER A 356 41.79 -31.55 4.14
C SER A 356 41.14 -30.98 5.42
N PRO A 357 41.31 -31.61 6.59
CA PRO A 357 40.87 -31.03 7.85
C PRO A 357 41.37 -29.59 8.06
N ASP A 358 42.52 -29.24 7.49
CA ASP A 358 43.13 -27.92 7.59
C ASP A 358 42.67 -26.94 6.48
N ALA A 359 41.69 -27.34 5.66
CA ALA A 359 41.09 -26.47 4.66
C ALA A 359 40.57 -25.18 5.34
N PRO A 360 40.95 -23.99 4.85
CA PRO A 360 40.59 -22.72 5.47
C PRO A 360 39.08 -22.57 5.73
N GLU A 361 38.24 -23.09 4.84
CA GLU A 361 36.78 -23.05 4.93
C GLU A 361 36.26 -23.83 6.14
N LEU A 362 36.83 -25.03 6.39
CA LEU A 362 36.48 -25.88 7.53
C LEU A 362 37.01 -25.32 8.83
N VAL A 363 38.24 -24.79 8.82
CA VAL A 363 38.85 -24.15 10.00
C VAL A 363 38.06 -22.90 10.40
N LEU A 364 37.75 -22.00 9.46
CA LEU A 364 36.98 -20.79 9.72
C LEU A 364 35.57 -21.08 10.22
N SER A 365 34.90 -22.10 9.66
CA SER A 365 33.59 -22.54 10.13
C SER A 365 33.64 -23.04 11.58
N ARG A 366 34.65 -23.85 11.94
CA ARG A 366 34.89 -24.32 13.32
C ARG A 366 35.17 -23.16 14.28
N LEU A 367 36.06 -22.23 13.91
CA LEU A 367 36.38 -21.05 14.72
C LEU A 367 35.16 -20.13 14.92
N LEU A 368 34.33 -19.97 13.90
CA LEU A 368 33.09 -19.19 14.01
C LEU A 368 32.09 -19.87 14.94
N ASP A 369 31.98 -21.20 14.90
CA ASP A 369 31.16 -21.97 15.83
C ASP A 369 31.68 -21.88 17.28
N GLU A 370 32.99 -21.95 17.49
CA GLU A 370 33.60 -21.69 18.80
C GLU A 370 33.27 -20.29 19.32
N TYR A 371 33.37 -19.26 18.46
CA TYR A 371 32.99 -17.90 18.80
C TYR A 371 31.50 -17.77 19.14
N ARG A 372 30.62 -18.44 18.38
CA ARG A 372 29.18 -18.54 18.64
C ARG A 372 28.93 -19.10 20.04
N ARG A 373 29.49 -20.28 20.35
CA ARG A 373 29.35 -20.94 21.66
C ARG A 373 29.83 -20.04 22.80
N ALA A 374 30.96 -19.36 22.63
CA ALA A 374 31.48 -18.43 23.63
C ALA A 374 30.53 -17.23 23.87
N ARG A 375 29.89 -16.69 22.81
CA ARG A 375 28.87 -15.63 22.94
C ARG A 375 27.58 -16.15 23.57
N GLU A 376 27.11 -17.32 23.20
CA GLU A 376 25.89 -17.91 23.77
C GLU A 376 26.03 -18.10 25.27
N ARG A 377 27.16 -18.65 25.74
CA ARG A 377 27.47 -18.75 27.17
C ARG A 377 27.49 -17.37 27.85
N ARG A 378 28.09 -16.36 27.21
CA ARG A 378 28.13 -14.98 27.73
C ARG A 378 26.75 -14.37 27.91
N HIS A 379 25.81 -14.67 27.01
CA HIS A 379 24.45 -14.13 27.00
C HIS A 379 23.42 -15.05 27.66
N ALA A 380 23.83 -16.20 28.21
CA ALA A 380 22.93 -17.20 28.78
C ALA A 380 22.04 -16.63 29.90
N THR A 381 22.55 -15.68 30.68
CA THR A 381 21.82 -15.00 31.78
C THR A 381 21.22 -13.65 31.37
N ALA A 382 21.34 -13.25 30.11
CA ALA A 382 20.79 -12.02 29.58
C ALA A 382 19.29 -12.16 29.25
N SER A 383 18.60 -11.05 29.01
CA SER A 383 17.20 -11.09 28.57
C SER A 383 17.06 -11.79 27.21
N LYS A 384 15.90 -12.40 26.94
CA LYS A 384 15.60 -13.04 25.63
C LYS A 384 15.87 -12.10 24.44
N ARG A 385 15.62 -10.79 24.61
CA ARG A 385 15.92 -9.77 23.58
C ARG A 385 17.42 -9.62 23.34
N ALA A 386 18.23 -9.61 24.40
CA ALA A 386 19.68 -9.52 24.29
C ALA A 386 20.28 -10.80 23.68
N GLN A 387 19.75 -11.98 24.04
CA GLN A 387 20.13 -13.26 23.43
C GLN A 387 19.83 -13.28 21.93
N ALA A 388 18.62 -12.87 21.52
CA ALA A 388 18.24 -12.78 20.11
C ALA A 388 19.14 -11.80 19.33
N ALA A 389 19.42 -10.63 19.91
CA ALA A 389 20.33 -9.64 19.33
C ALA A 389 21.76 -10.18 19.18
N ALA A 390 22.26 -10.94 20.16
CA ALA A 390 23.57 -11.59 20.07
C ALA A 390 23.61 -12.68 18.99
N GLY A 391 22.53 -13.45 18.84
CA GLY A 391 22.38 -14.46 17.79
C GLY A 391 22.36 -13.86 16.38
N LEU A 392 21.66 -12.74 16.18
CA LEU A 392 21.60 -12.05 14.88
C LEU A 392 23.00 -11.67 14.35
N LEU A 393 23.91 -11.24 15.23
CA LEU A 393 25.27 -10.92 14.83
C LEU A 393 26.04 -12.14 14.34
N VAL A 394 25.89 -13.28 15.03
CA VAL A 394 26.53 -14.55 14.64
C VAL A 394 25.99 -15.01 13.28
N VAL A 395 24.66 -14.92 13.08
CA VAL A 395 24.04 -15.22 11.79
C VAL A 395 24.59 -14.32 10.69
N GLY A 396 24.75 -13.02 10.95
CA GLY A 396 25.35 -12.08 10.00
C GLY A 396 26.80 -12.45 9.63
N LEU A 397 27.62 -12.81 10.62
CA LEU A 397 28.98 -13.29 10.39
C LEU A 397 29.01 -14.61 9.59
N GLN A 398 28.10 -15.54 9.88
CA GLN A 398 27.97 -16.80 9.16
C GLN A 398 27.55 -16.59 7.70
N GLN A 399 26.59 -15.69 7.44
CA GLN A 399 26.20 -15.33 6.08
C GLN A 399 27.36 -14.73 5.29
N ARG A 400 28.22 -13.92 5.94
CA ARG A 400 29.41 -13.34 5.29
C ARG A 400 30.47 -14.41 4.98
N LEU A 401 30.68 -15.37 5.89
CA LEU A 401 31.57 -16.52 5.67
C LEU A 401 31.12 -17.38 4.49
N LEU A 402 29.81 -17.67 4.41
CA LEU A 402 29.22 -18.41 3.30
C LEU A 402 29.26 -17.65 1.97
N SER A 403 29.43 -16.33 2.01
CA SER A 403 29.56 -15.50 0.81
C SER A 403 30.98 -15.49 0.27
N SER A 404 31.98 -15.17 1.10
CA SER A 404 33.41 -15.33 0.77
C SER A 404 34.30 -15.08 2.00
N ILE A 405 35.52 -15.62 1.97
CA ILE A 405 36.54 -15.37 3.01
C ILE A 405 36.84 -13.86 3.14
N GLU A 406 36.94 -13.13 2.04
CA GLU A 406 37.19 -11.68 2.04
C GLU A 406 36.03 -10.89 2.65
N ALA A 407 34.78 -11.21 2.29
CA ALA A 407 33.60 -10.57 2.88
C ALA A 407 33.52 -10.83 4.39
N PHE A 408 33.89 -12.03 4.82
CA PHE A 408 34.00 -12.39 6.23
C PHE A 408 35.09 -11.60 6.94
N ALA A 409 36.30 -11.53 6.37
CA ALA A 409 37.43 -10.81 6.95
C ALA A 409 37.12 -9.32 7.15
N ARG A 410 36.53 -8.65 6.14
CA ARG A 410 36.09 -7.25 6.26
C ARG A 410 35.06 -7.04 7.37
N SER A 411 34.05 -7.91 7.41
CA SER A 411 32.98 -7.85 8.42
C SER A 411 33.54 -8.11 9.83
N LEU A 412 34.45 -9.08 9.95
CA LEU A 412 35.10 -9.44 11.20
C LEU A 412 36.03 -8.33 11.69
N LYS A 413 36.72 -7.60 10.80
CA LYS A 413 37.55 -6.45 11.15
C LYS A 413 36.72 -5.34 11.82
N VAL A 414 35.63 -4.92 11.19
CA VAL A 414 34.72 -3.89 11.74
C VAL A 414 34.11 -4.35 13.06
N HIS A 415 33.71 -5.61 13.14
CA HIS A 415 33.18 -6.20 14.37
C HIS A 415 34.23 -6.19 15.49
N ARG A 416 35.47 -6.63 15.20
CA ARG A 416 36.60 -6.61 16.15
C ARG A 416 36.90 -5.21 16.63
N GLU A 417 36.99 -4.22 15.74
CA GLU A 417 37.19 -2.81 16.10
C GLU A 417 36.09 -2.28 17.02
N THR A 418 34.84 -2.68 16.76
CA THR A 418 33.70 -2.31 17.62
C THR A 418 33.85 -2.95 18.99
N VAL A 419 34.09 -4.27 19.08
CA VAL A 419 34.29 -4.96 20.36
C VAL A 419 35.47 -4.38 21.15
N LEU A 420 36.60 -4.07 20.50
CA LEU A 420 37.77 -3.47 21.14
C LEU A 420 37.47 -2.07 21.68
N ARG A 421 36.73 -1.23 20.94
CA ARG A 421 36.30 0.09 21.42
C ARG A 421 35.49 -0.02 22.71
N HIS A 422 34.53 -0.93 22.76
CA HIS A 422 33.72 -1.13 23.98
C HIS A 422 34.52 -1.75 25.13
N TRP A 423 35.46 -2.65 24.82
CA TRP A 423 36.36 -3.22 25.80
C TRP A 423 37.27 -2.16 26.45
N ASN A 424 37.86 -1.29 25.63
CA ASN A 424 38.72 -0.21 26.11
C ASN A 424 37.93 0.82 26.92
N LYS A 425 36.72 1.18 26.46
CA LYS A 425 35.81 2.09 27.19
C LYS A 425 35.44 1.54 28.58
N ALA A 426 35.27 0.23 28.73
CA ALA A 426 35.00 -0.35 30.05
C ALA A 426 36.26 -0.48 30.92
N LYS A 427 37.45 -0.60 30.33
CA LYS A 427 38.71 -0.60 31.08
C LYS A 427 39.11 0.80 31.58
N SER A 428 38.72 1.86 30.86
CA SER A 428 39.04 3.25 31.24
C SER A 428 38.11 3.83 32.30
N VAL A 429 36.96 3.20 32.58
CA VAL A 429 35.97 3.68 33.53
C VAL A 429 35.92 2.69 34.70
N GLY A 430 36.59 3.04 35.81
CA GLY A 430 36.55 2.29 37.08
C GLY A 430 35.31 2.57 37.95
N ASP A 431 34.21 3.08 37.38
CA ASP A 431 32.96 3.38 38.10
C ASP A 431 31.73 3.33 37.15
N PRO A 432 30.47 3.23 37.62
CA PRO A 432 29.35 2.81 36.77
C PRO A 432 28.95 3.90 35.75
N PRO A 433 28.49 3.53 34.55
CA PRO A 433 28.09 4.51 33.54
C PRO A 433 26.77 5.19 33.94
N GLN A 434 26.78 6.52 33.99
CA GLN A 434 25.58 7.35 33.96
C GLN A 434 24.85 7.13 32.62
N SER A 435 23.52 7.06 32.71
CA SER A 435 22.61 6.80 31.61
C SER A 435 22.38 8.05 30.75
N ASP A 436 23.11 8.18 29.66
CA ASP A 436 22.71 9.08 28.57
C ASP A 436 21.83 8.34 27.56
N GLY A 437 20.66 8.91 27.29
CA GLY A 437 19.60 8.38 26.43
C GLY A 437 19.91 8.39 24.94
N GLY A 438 20.98 7.71 24.53
CA GLY A 438 21.41 7.51 23.15
C GLY A 438 21.18 6.08 22.64
N TYR A 439 20.71 5.97 21.40
CA TYR A 439 20.35 4.74 20.68
C TYR A 439 21.26 3.50 20.89
N GLN A 440 20.58 2.36 21.07
CA GLN A 440 20.92 0.91 21.01
C GLN A 440 22.22 0.42 20.29
N SER A 441 23.39 1.02 20.51
CA SER A 441 24.68 0.40 20.14
C SER A 441 25.28 -0.47 21.27
N ASP A 442 24.85 -0.22 22.50
CA ASP A 442 25.42 -0.81 23.73
C ASP A 442 25.07 -2.29 23.98
N LEU A 443 24.15 -2.88 23.23
CA LEU A 443 23.73 -4.27 23.41
C LEU A 443 24.67 -5.29 22.73
N TYR A 444 25.54 -4.84 21.82
CA TYR A 444 26.23 -5.74 20.89
C TYR A 444 27.65 -6.13 21.32
N THR A 445 28.22 -5.45 22.30
CA THR A 445 29.68 -5.31 22.46
C THR A 445 30.19 -5.18 23.90
N ARG A 446 29.33 -5.32 24.92
CA ARG A 446 29.77 -5.16 26.33
C ARG A 446 30.84 -6.18 26.76
N PRO A 447 31.87 -5.76 27.50
CA PRO A 447 32.93 -6.63 28.03
C PRO A 447 32.49 -7.40 29.30
N PRO A 448 33.29 -8.40 29.74
CA PRO A 448 32.98 -9.23 30.90
C PRO A 448 32.94 -8.42 32.20
N GLY A 449 31.95 -8.69 33.06
CA GLY A 449 31.88 -8.12 34.43
C GLY A 449 31.22 -6.75 34.56
N SER A 450 30.72 -6.14 33.47
CA SER A 450 30.02 -4.85 33.56
C SER A 450 28.75 -4.97 34.41
N PRO A 451 28.50 -4.08 35.38
CA PRO A 451 27.29 -4.13 36.21
C PRO A 451 26.03 -4.01 35.34
N LYS A 452 24.98 -4.76 35.71
CA LYS A 452 23.66 -4.64 35.09
C LYS A 452 23.15 -3.20 35.30
N PRO A 453 22.50 -2.57 34.30
CA PRO A 453 21.82 -1.32 34.56
C PRO A 453 20.77 -1.55 35.65
N SER A 454 20.83 -0.74 36.71
CA SER A 454 19.85 -0.77 37.78
C SER A 454 18.47 -0.46 37.20
N THR A 455 17.49 -1.31 37.48
CA THR A 455 16.08 -0.97 37.28
C THR A 455 15.68 0.00 38.40
N SER A 456 15.99 1.28 38.24
CA SER A 456 15.45 2.34 39.09
C SER A 456 13.95 2.43 38.87
N GLY A 457 13.19 2.31 39.96
CA GLY A 457 11.76 2.06 39.98
C GLY A 457 10.89 3.12 39.31
N VAL A 458 9.90 2.64 38.58
CA VAL A 458 8.68 3.40 38.30
C VAL A 458 7.89 3.44 39.61
N ARG A 459 7.79 4.62 40.23
CA ARG A 459 6.81 4.87 41.30
C ARG A 459 5.39 4.65 40.74
N PRO A 460 4.51 3.90 41.42
CA PRO A 460 3.10 3.89 41.06
C PRO A 460 2.46 5.24 41.47
N PRO A 461 1.40 5.69 40.79
CA PRO A 461 0.72 6.92 41.15
C PRO A 461 0.00 6.75 42.50
N SER A 462 0.21 7.71 43.39
CA SER A 462 -0.43 7.82 44.70
C SER A 462 -1.94 7.97 44.55
N ARG A 463 -2.72 7.06 45.15
CA ARG A 463 -4.14 7.27 45.44
C ARG A 463 -4.26 8.26 46.60
N SER A 464 -4.82 9.44 46.35
CA SER A 464 -5.30 10.34 47.41
C SER A 464 -6.70 9.90 47.85
N ALA A 465 -6.81 9.50 49.11
CA ALA A 465 -8.07 9.40 49.81
C ALA A 465 -8.27 10.71 50.58
N HIS A 466 -9.23 11.54 50.15
CA HIS A 466 -9.79 12.59 51.00
C HIS A 466 -10.90 11.97 51.83
N ALA A 467 -10.62 11.77 53.12
CA ALA A 467 -11.64 11.66 54.16
C ALA A 467 -11.88 13.05 54.75
N ARG A 468 -13.16 13.41 54.84
CA ARG A 468 -13.70 14.54 55.58
C ARG A 468 -13.39 14.35 57.07
N ASP A 469 -13.06 15.44 57.76
CA ASP A 469 -13.81 15.93 58.92
C ASP A 469 -13.12 17.15 59.55
N SER A 470 -13.96 18.11 59.92
CA SER A 470 -13.70 19.41 60.59
C SER A 470 -13.38 20.59 59.69
#